data_AF-A0A925Q5E6-F1
#
_entry.id   AF-A0A925Q5E6-F1
#
_cell.length_a   1.000
_cell.length_b   1.000
_cell.length_c   1.000
_cell.angle_alpha   90.00
_cell.angle_beta   90.00
_cell.angle_gamma   90.00
#
_symmetry.space_group_name_H-M   'P 1'
#
loop_
_entity.id
_entity.type
_entity.pdbx_description
1 polymer ?
#
loop_
_entity_poly.entity_id
_entity_poly.type
_entity_poly.pdbx_seq_one_letter_code
_entity_poly.pdbx_strand_id
1 'polypeptide(L)'
;MPQMFADVGEIVEEALRRVGKKVVLALPLGIGKPNLIANEFFRRARADASLDLTIFTALSLRKPSGSSDLENRFVGPLAARLFGDYPELDYLEAVRKGSMPSNARVIEFFFEPGSLLNAA
;
A
#
# COMPACT_ATOMS: atom_id res chain seq x y z
N MET A 1 -8.13 -28.00 3.51
CA MET A 1 -8.25 -27.22 4.77
C MET A 1 -7.45 -25.93 4.62
N PRO A 2 -7.84 -24.81 5.25
CA PRO A 2 -7.03 -23.60 5.23
C PRO A 2 -5.71 -23.82 5.96
N GLN A 3 -4.62 -23.27 5.40
CA GLN A 3 -3.31 -23.23 6.06
C GLN A 3 -3.23 -21.95 6.90
N MET A 4 -2.82 -22.10 8.16
CA MET A 4 -2.66 -20.98 9.08
C MET A 4 -1.19 -20.58 9.17
N PHE A 5 -0.94 -19.28 9.21
CA PHE A 5 0.40 -18.69 9.34
C PHE A 5 0.40 -17.68 10.49
N ALA A 6 1.54 -17.56 11.17
CA ALA A 6 1.72 -16.57 12.24
C ALA A 6 2.52 -15.34 11.79
N ASP A 7 3.19 -15.42 10.64
CA ASP A 7 4.00 -14.35 10.07
C ASP A 7 3.53 -13.96 8.66
N VAL A 8 3.58 -12.66 8.35
CA VAL A 8 3.15 -12.14 7.05
C VAL A 8 4.11 -12.53 5.91
N GLY A 9 5.39 -12.65 6.22
CA GLY A 9 6.41 -13.12 5.29
C GLY A 9 6.17 -14.56 4.87
N GLU A 10 5.76 -15.43 5.79
CA GLU A 10 5.36 -16.82 5.49
C GLU A 10 4.11 -16.89 4.60
N ILE A 11 3.12 -16.03 4.85
CA ILE A 11 1.91 -15.93 4.00
C ILE A 11 2.30 -15.58 2.56
N VAL A 12 3.12 -14.54 2.39
CA VAL A 12 3.54 -14.06 1.06
C VAL A 12 4.45 -15.07 0.38
N GLU A 13 5.36 -15.72 1.12
CA GLU A 13 6.22 -16.78 0.59
C GLU A 13 5.39 -17.95 0.04
N GLU A 14 4.43 -18.45 0.82
CA GLU A 14 3.56 -19.53 0.37
C GLU A 14 2.70 -19.09 -0.83
N ALA A 15 2.20 -17.87 -0.84
CA ALA A 15 1.44 -17.34 -1.97
C ALA A 15 2.30 -17.32 -3.24
N LEU A 16 3.52 -16.78 -3.17
CA LEU A 16 4.48 -16.74 -4.29
C LEU A 16 4.87 -18.14 -4.76
N ARG A 17 5.05 -19.09 -3.84
CA ARG A 17 5.31 -20.50 -4.18
C ARG A 17 4.18 -21.12 -5.01
N ARG A 18 2.93 -20.71 -4.77
CA ARG A 18 1.74 -21.22 -5.48
C ARG A 18 1.47 -20.51 -6.80
N VAL A 19 1.59 -19.19 -6.83
CA VAL A 19 1.18 -18.39 -8.01
C VAL A 19 2.36 -18.00 -8.91
N GLY A 20 3.58 -18.18 -8.44
CA GLY A 20 4.80 -17.79 -9.15
C GLY A 20 5.14 -16.30 -9.01
N LYS A 21 6.05 -15.84 -9.88
CA LYS A 21 6.66 -14.50 -9.81
C LYS A 21 5.89 -13.41 -10.57
N LYS A 22 4.84 -13.75 -11.31
CA LYS A 22 3.96 -12.77 -11.97
C LYS A 22 2.67 -12.64 -11.19
N VAL A 23 2.58 -11.61 -10.36
CA VAL A 23 1.53 -11.44 -9.36
C VAL A 23 0.62 -10.27 -9.74
N VAL A 24 -0.68 -10.53 -9.80
CA VAL A 24 -1.71 -9.49 -9.80
C VAL A 24 -2.38 -9.50 -8.42
N LEU A 25 -1.98 -8.55 -7.59
CA LEU A 25 -2.52 -8.36 -6.25
C LEU A 25 -3.74 -7.44 -6.29
N ALA A 26 -4.94 -8.05 -6.33
CA ALA A 26 -6.20 -7.33 -6.24
C ALA A 26 -6.52 -6.98 -4.77
N LEU A 27 -6.58 -5.69 -4.45
CA LEU A 27 -6.88 -5.20 -3.09
C LEU A 27 -8.27 -4.54 -3.04
N PRO A 28 -9.06 -4.78 -1.98
CA PRO A 28 -10.41 -4.24 -1.85
C PRO A 28 -10.43 -2.72 -1.76
N LEU A 29 -11.54 -2.11 -2.20
CA LEU A 29 -11.80 -0.68 -2.05
C LEU A 29 -11.96 -0.32 -0.56
N GLY A 30 -11.33 0.80 -0.13
CA GLY A 30 -11.59 1.40 1.18
C GLY A 30 -10.76 0.87 2.37
N ILE A 31 -11.34 1.03 3.56
CA ILE A 31 -10.78 0.72 4.88
C ILE A 31 -10.82 -0.80 5.10
N GLY A 32 -9.72 -1.38 5.60
CA GLY A 32 -9.60 -2.82 5.83
C GLY A 32 -8.79 -3.59 4.78
N LYS A 33 -8.03 -2.89 3.92
CA LYS A 33 -7.01 -3.54 3.09
C LYS A 33 -6.01 -4.31 3.97
N PRO A 34 -5.52 -5.47 3.51
CA PRO A 34 -4.49 -6.23 4.22
C PRO A 34 -3.12 -5.55 4.03
N ASN A 35 -2.94 -4.36 4.61
CA ASN A 35 -1.78 -3.49 4.36
C ASN A 35 -0.45 -4.19 4.64
N LEU A 36 -0.35 -4.98 5.71
CA LEU A 36 0.85 -5.75 6.03
C LEU A 36 1.22 -6.74 4.92
N ILE A 37 0.23 -7.45 4.35
CA ILE A 37 0.43 -8.40 3.26
C ILE A 37 0.81 -7.66 1.98
N ALA A 38 0.11 -6.56 1.66
CA ALA A 38 0.41 -5.74 0.49
C ALA A 38 1.83 -5.14 0.55
N ASN A 39 2.23 -4.64 1.72
CA ASN A 39 3.57 -4.12 1.96
C ASN A 39 4.63 -5.20 1.82
N GLU A 40 4.37 -6.41 2.32
CA GLU A 40 5.31 -7.52 2.17
C GLU A 40 5.49 -7.92 0.70
N PHE A 41 4.41 -8.02 -0.09
CA PHE A 41 4.54 -8.22 -1.55
C PHE A 41 5.35 -7.10 -2.21
N PHE A 42 5.08 -5.84 -1.86
CA PHE A 42 5.80 -4.70 -2.41
C PHE A 42 7.28 -4.70 -2.01
N ARG A 43 7.60 -5.07 -0.75
CA ARG A 43 8.97 -5.23 -0.25
C ARG A 43 9.71 -6.33 -1.02
N ARG A 44 9.07 -7.47 -1.27
CA ARG A 44 9.63 -8.56 -2.09
C ARG A 44 9.91 -8.08 -3.52
N ALA A 45 8.97 -7.35 -4.14
CA ALA A 45 9.16 -6.78 -5.48
C ALA A 45 10.34 -5.78 -5.53
N ARG A 46 10.52 -4.96 -4.49
CA ARG A 46 11.67 -4.04 -4.39
C ARG A 46 13.01 -4.76 -4.23
N ALA A 47 13.02 -5.93 -3.60
CA ALA A 47 14.22 -6.71 -3.32
C ALA A 47 14.62 -7.68 -4.45
N ASP A 48 13.64 -8.20 -5.21
CA ASP A 48 13.83 -9.16 -6.30
C ASP A 48 13.21 -8.64 -7.60
N ALA A 49 14.05 -8.15 -8.51
CA ALA A 49 13.63 -7.62 -9.81
C ALA A 49 12.99 -8.66 -10.75
N SER A 50 13.11 -9.96 -10.45
CA SER A 50 12.47 -11.02 -11.25
C SER A 50 10.99 -11.23 -10.90
N LEU A 51 10.48 -10.53 -9.87
CA LEU A 51 9.07 -10.55 -9.49
C LEU A 51 8.30 -9.41 -10.19
N ASP A 52 7.36 -9.74 -11.07
CA ASP A 52 6.47 -8.77 -11.75
C ASP A 52 5.20 -8.58 -10.91
N LEU A 53 5.11 -7.44 -10.21
CA LEU A 53 3.99 -7.12 -9.31
C LEU A 53 3.06 -6.08 -9.93
N THR A 54 1.79 -6.43 -10.08
CA THR A 54 0.70 -5.49 -10.35
C THR A 54 -0.19 -5.39 -9.13
N ILE A 55 -0.27 -4.20 -8.53
CA ILE A 55 -1.27 -3.92 -7.50
C ILE A 55 -2.47 -3.30 -8.20
N PHE A 56 -3.63 -3.94 -8.09
CA PHE A 56 -4.88 -3.46 -8.67
C PHE A 56 -5.85 -3.11 -7.55
N THR A 57 -6.23 -1.83 -7.44
CA THR A 57 -7.15 -1.39 -6.40
C THR A 57 -7.95 -0.17 -6.85
N ALA A 58 -8.95 0.20 -6.05
CA ALA A 58 -9.75 1.38 -6.32
C ALA A 58 -9.08 2.63 -5.73
N LEU A 59 -9.12 2.76 -4.40
CA LEU A 59 -8.64 3.91 -3.62
C LEU A 59 -7.68 3.45 -2.52
N SER A 60 -6.48 4.03 -2.47
CA SER A 60 -5.53 3.88 -1.36
C SER A 60 -5.61 5.07 -0.41
N LEU A 61 -5.78 4.80 0.87
CA LEU A 61 -5.89 5.84 1.91
C LEU A 61 -4.61 5.86 2.75
N ARG A 62 -4.24 7.07 3.19
CA ARG A 62 -3.13 7.32 4.12
C ARG A 62 -3.63 8.00 5.38
N LYS A 63 -2.80 8.05 6.41
CA LYS A 63 -3.07 8.86 7.58
C LYS A 63 -3.12 10.34 7.17
N PRO A 64 -4.08 11.12 7.68
CA PRO A 64 -4.14 12.55 7.39
C PRO A 64 -2.91 13.24 7.99
N SER A 65 -2.35 14.18 7.22
CA SER A 65 -1.16 14.95 7.59
C SER A 65 -1.39 16.42 7.25
N GLY A 66 -0.98 17.35 8.11
CA GLY A 66 -1.03 18.78 7.81
C GLY A 66 0.10 19.21 6.87
N SER A 67 -0.18 20.18 6.00
CA SER A 67 0.80 20.75 5.07
C SER A 67 1.55 21.96 5.65
N SER A 68 0.98 22.62 6.66
CA SER A 68 1.54 23.75 7.39
C SER A 68 1.77 23.42 8.87
N ASP A 69 2.54 24.25 9.59
CA ASP A 69 2.74 24.08 11.05
C ASP A 69 1.40 24.13 11.81
N LEU A 70 0.53 25.09 11.45
CA LEU A 70 -0.78 25.24 12.08
C LEU A 70 -1.69 24.04 11.83
N GLU A 71 -1.76 23.55 10.58
CA GLU A 71 -2.52 22.33 10.25
C GLU A 71 -1.98 21.12 11.01
N ASN A 72 -0.66 20.97 11.12
CA ASN A 72 -0.06 19.85 11.84
C ASN A 72 -0.33 19.88 13.34
N ARG A 73 -0.36 21.07 13.97
CA ARG A 73 -0.75 21.23 15.37
C ARG A 73 -2.20 20.79 15.63
N PHE A 74 -3.06 20.87 14.62
CA PHE A 74 -4.45 20.41 14.71
C PHE A 74 -4.60 18.92 14.34
N VAL A 75 -4.15 18.52 13.14
CA VAL A 75 -4.35 17.18 12.59
C VAL A 75 -3.46 16.14 13.26
N GLY A 76 -2.24 16.49 13.66
CA GLY A 76 -1.27 15.55 14.23
C GLY A 76 -1.79 14.80 15.47
N PRO A 77 -2.27 15.51 16.52
CA PRO A 77 -2.86 14.86 17.69
C PRO A 77 -4.09 13.99 17.37
N LEU A 78 -4.92 14.43 16.42
CA LEU A 78 -6.08 13.67 15.96
C LEU A 78 -5.66 12.38 15.25
N ALA A 79 -4.68 12.48 14.35
CA ALA A 79 -4.15 11.35 13.59
C ALA A 79 -3.52 10.31 14.51
N ALA A 80 -2.71 10.75 15.49
CA ALA A 80 -2.11 9.87 16.49
C ALA A 80 -3.18 9.12 17.30
N ARG A 81 -4.25 9.82 17.72
CA ARG A 81 -5.33 9.22 18.51
C ARG A 81 -6.20 8.26 17.71
N LEU A 82 -6.53 8.58 16.46
CA LEU A 82 -7.46 7.80 15.65
C LEU A 82 -6.80 6.64 14.90
N PHE A 83 -5.57 6.83 14.42
CA PHE A 83 -4.89 5.86 13.57
C PHE A 83 -3.78 5.11 14.27
N GLY A 84 -3.25 5.58 15.41
CA GLY A 84 -2.26 4.85 16.20
C GLY A 84 -1.15 4.19 15.36
N ASP A 85 -1.00 2.88 15.53
CA ASP A 85 -0.04 2.01 14.85
C ASP A 85 -0.53 1.47 13.49
N TYR A 86 -1.61 2.03 12.92
CA TYR A 86 -2.14 1.64 11.61
C TYR A 86 -1.00 1.61 10.56
N PRO A 87 -0.75 0.47 9.91
CA PRO A 87 0.29 0.36 8.90
C PRO A 87 -0.16 1.06 7.63
N GLU A 88 0.60 2.03 7.14
CA GLU A 88 0.33 2.67 5.84
C GLU A 88 0.82 1.79 4.68
N LEU A 89 0.36 2.07 3.48
CA LEU A 89 0.73 1.31 2.28
C LEU A 89 2.07 1.82 1.73
N ASP A 90 3.09 0.98 1.71
CA ASP A 90 4.45 1.36 1.29
C ASP A 90 4.50 1.78 -0.19
N TYR A 91 3.70 1.14 -1.04
CA TYR A 91 3.62 1.50 -2.46
C TYR A 91 3.04 2.90 -2.67
N LEU A 92 2.18 3.38 -1.76
CA LEU A 92 1.57 4.70 -1.89
C LEU A 92 2.61 5.80 -1.71
N GLU A 93 3.52 5.64 -0.75
CA GLU A 93 4.66 6.54 -0.59
C GLU A 93 5.62 6.47 -1.79
N ALA A 94 5.84 5.29 -2.36
CA ALA A 94 6.67 5.14 -3.55
C ALA A 94 6.07 5.82 -4.78
N VAL A 95 4.76 5.70 -5.00
CA VAL A 95 4.02 6.40 -6.07
C VAL A 95 4.17 7.92 -5.92
N ARG A 96 3.93 8.47 -4.72
CA ARG A 96 4.03 9.92 -4.47
C ARG A 96 5.43 10.48 -4.69
N LYS A 97 6.47 9.71 -4.38
CA LYS A 97 7.87 10.10 -4.57
C LYS A 97 8.39 9.82 -5.99
N GLY A 98 7.58 9.24 -6.88
CA GLY A 98 8.03 8.82 -8.21
C GLY A 98 9.15 7.77 -8.15
N SER A 99 9.12 6.91 -7.13
CA SER A 99 10.21 5.98 -6.79
C SER A 99 9.81 4.50 -6.91
N MET A 100 8.79 4.22 -7.73
CA MET A 100 8.34 2.86 -8.01
C MET A 100 9.46 2.05 -8.70
N PRO A 101 9.72 0.79 -8.30
CA PRO A 101 10.68 -0.05 -9.00
C PRO A 101 10.12 -0.46 -10.37
N SER A 102 10.99 -0.72 -11.35
CA SER A 102 10.59 -0.98 -12.74
C SER A 102 9.74 -2.24 -12.93
N ASN A 103 9.80 -3.17 -11.97
CA ASN A 103 9.06 -4.44 -11.94
C ASN A 103 7.77 -4.37 -11.11
N ALA A 104 7.35 -3.19 -10.64
CA ALA A 104 6.07 -3.02 -9.95
C ALA A 104 5.23 -1.90 -10.57
N ARG A 105 3.93 -2.13 -10.66
CA ARG A 105 2.95 -1.13 -11.12
C ARG A 105 1.72 -1.12 -10.22
N VAL A 106 1.15 0.07 -10.02
CA VAL A 106 -0.10 0.28 -9.29
C VAL A 106 -1.14 0.78 -10.28
N ILE A 107 -2.28 0.10 -10.34
CA ILE A 107 -3.44 0.48 -11.13
C ILE A 107 -4.53 0.88 -10.15
N GLU A 108 -4.77 2.18 -10.05
CA GLU A 108 -5.83 2.79 -9.25
C GLU A 108 -6.88 3.43 -10.16
N PHE A 109 -8.15 3.10 -9.91
CA PHE A 109 -9.27 3.57 -10.73
C PHE A 109 -10.25 4.48 -9.98
N PHE A 110 -10.00 4.77 -8.70
CA PHE A 110 -10.74 5.77 -7.93
C PHE A 110 -9.77 6.60 -7.07
N PHE A 111 -9.69 7.90 -7.33
CA PHE A 111 -8.78 8.79 -6.62
C PHE A 111 -9.45 9.47 -5.43
N GLU A 112 -8.67 9.85 -4.43
CA GLU A 112 -9.15 10.63 -3.29
C GLU A 112 -9.85 11.90 -3.83
N PRO A 113 -11.10 12.19 -3.44
CA PRO A 113 -11.82 13.35 -3.95
C PRO A 113 -11.01 14.63 -3.77
N GLY A 114 -10.82 15.36 -4.85
CA GLY A 114 -10.06 16.61 -4.82
C GLY A 114 -8.54 16.47 -4.86
N SER A 115 -7.98 15.26 -4.73
CA SER A 115 -6.52 15.05 -4.73
C SER A 115 -5.82 15.39 -6.05
N LEU A 116 -6.57 15.38 -7.16
CA LEU A 116 -6.10 15.79 -8.49
C LEU A 116 -6.62 17.16 -8.90
N LEU A 117 -7.21 17.94 -8.00
CA LEU A 117 -7.49 19.34 -8.28
C LEU A 117 -6.14 20.03 -8.52
N ASN A 118 -5.89 20.45 -9.76
CA ASN A 118 -4.65 21.05 -10.26
C ASN A 118 -3.51 20.06 -10.61
N ALA A 119 -3.79 18.77 -10.78
CA ALA A 119 -2.83 17.85 -11.42
C ALA A 119 -2.81 18.15 -12.93
N ALA A 120 -1.67 18.64 -13.43
CA ALA A 120 -1.42 18.87 -14.86
C ALA A 120 -0.86 17.61 -15.54
#